data_AF-A0A9D1F0J2-F1
#
_entry.id   AF-A0A9D1F0J2-F1
#
_cell.length_a   1.000
_cell.length_b   1.000
_cell.length_c   1.000
_cell.angle_alpha   90.00
_cell.angle_beta   90.00
_cell.angle_gamma   90.00
#
_symmetry.space_group_name_H-M   'P 1'
#
loop_
_entity.id
_entity.type
_entity.pdbx_description
1 polymer ?
#
loop_
_entity_poly.entity_id
_entity_poly.type
_entity_poly.pdbx_seq_one_letter_code
_entity_poly.pdbx_strand_id
1 'polypeptide(L)'
;GINAVKVGIRSSYNAKLPGSLAVGAQPQSVTNLPGGLKDYELDPRSIALAKQGNPSWNTFRKRVWKYEAKFRPDMYADDVGRMSRGLAPKDSNGISMQLHHVVGKGNDMYNVVKLTRSQHTLFHKTYGYHYNSNWNMQSLIDLFG
;
A
#
# COMPACT_ATOMS: atom_id res chain seq x y z
N GLY A 1 14.97 -41.12 22.58
CA GLY A 1 14.33 -39.79 22.61
C GLY A 1 14.83 -39.01 21.43
N ILE A 2 13.96 -38.78 20.44
CA ILE A 2 14.25 -37.99 19.25
C ILE A 2 13.89 -36.52 19.53
N ASN A 3 14.84 -35.61 19.35
CA ASN A 3 14.76 -34.63 18.26
C ASN A 3 15.98 -33.71 18.23
N ALA A 4 16.49 -33.53 17.02
CA ALA A 4 17.67 -32.79 16.66
C ALA A 4 17.28 -31.58 15.80
N VAL A 5 18.31 -30.76 15.53
CA VAL A 5 18.50 -29.89 14.36
C VAL A 5 17.91 -28.47 14.42
N LYS A 6 18.84 -27.51 14.54
CA LYS A 6 18.75 -26.14 13.99
C LYS A 6 18.30 -26.21 12.53
N VAL A 7 17.12 -25.71 12.21
CA VAL A 7 16.71 -25.46 10.82
C VAL A 7 16.78 -23.97 10.55
N GLY A 8 17.79 -23.58 9.77
CA GLY A 8 17.86 -22.27 9.14
C GLY A 8 16.76 -22.12 8.10
N ILE A 9 16.04 -21.00 8.16
CA ILE A 9 15.05 -20.68 7.14
C ILE A 9 15.78 -20.08 5.94
N ARG A 10 16.11 -20.93 4.97
CA ARG A 10 16.17 -20.52 3.56
C ARG A 10 14.81 -20.80 2.96
N SER A 11 14.15 -19.78 2.42
CA SER A 11 13.13 -19.99 1.41
C SER A 11 13.35 -19.01 0.27
N SER A 12 14.07 -19.51 -0.73
CA SER A 12 14.24 -18.95 -2.05
C SER A 12 12.98 -19.17 -2.87
N TYR A 13 12.32 -18.10 -3.31
CA TYR A 13 11.39 -18.17 -4.43
C TYR A 13 11.90 -17.27 -5.57
N ASN A 14 12.62 -17.93 -6.47
CA ASN A 14 13.00 -17.40 -7.78
C ASN A 14 11.81 -17.65 -8.72
N ALA A 15 10.92 -16.66 -8.88
CA ALA A 15 9.90 -16.68 -9.93
C ALA A 15 10.42 -15.91 -11.15
N LYS A 16 10.80 -16.67 -12.18
CA LYS A 16 11.33 -16.19 -13.46
C LYS A 16 10.20 -15.54 -14.26
N LEU A 17 10.25 -14.22 -14.47
CA LEU A 17 9.41 -13.51 -15.46
C LEU A 17 10.16 -13.44 -16.81
N PRO A 18 9.54 -13.75 -17.96
CA PRO A 18 10.23 -13.76 -19.25
C PRO A 18 10.34 -12.36 -19.91
N GLY A 19 11.55 -12.05 -20.40
CA GLY A 19 11.93 -11.21 -21.55
C GLY A 19 11.38 -9.77 -21.62
N SER A 20 12.09 -8.72 -21.19
CA SER A 20 13.28 -8.05 -21.79
C SER A 20 12.97 -7.01 -22.88
N LEU A 21 13.05 -5.73 -22.52
CA LEU A 21 13.84 -4.71 -23.22
C LEU A 21 14.46 -3.76 -22.17
N ALA A 22 15.79 -3.65 -22.20
CA ALA A 22 16.66 -2.89 -21.28
C ALA A 22 16.48 -1.37 -21.47
N VAL A 23 16.71 -0.49 -20.49
CA VAL A 23 17.99 -0.19 -19.82
C VAL A 23 17.72 0.50 -18.46
N GLY A 24 18.39 0.04 -17.41
CA GLY A 24 18.88 0.96 -16.37
C GLY A 24 17.99 1.33 -15.18
N ALA A 25 17.24 0.41 -14.58
CA ALA A 25 16.90 0.50 -13.15
C ALA A 25 16.58 -0.90 -12.61
N GLN A 26 17.49 -1.47 -11.84
CA GLN A 26 17.17 -2.59 -10.96
C GLN A 26 15.98 -2.16 -10.09
N PRO A 27 14.87 -2.93 -9.98
CA PRO A 27 13.85 -2.63 -8.99
C PRO A 27 14.53 -2.76 -7.64
N GLN A 28 14.85 -1.61 -7.04
CA GLN A 28 15.48 -1.57 -5.73
C GLN A 28 14.61 -2.40 -4.79
N SER A 29 15.26 -3.35 -4.13
CA SER A 29 14.68 -4.12 -3.06
C SER A 29 14.15 -3.12 -2.03
N VAL A 30 12.83 -2.89 -2.03
CA VAL A 30 12.11 -2.02 -1.06
C VAL A 30 12.10 -2.61 0.35
N THR A 31 13.09 -3.45 0.69
CA THR A 31 13.25 -4.05 2.01
C THR A 31 13.97 -3.16 3.00
N ASN A 32 14.46 -1.97 2.61
CA ASN A 32 15.16 -1.06 3.53
C ASN A 32 14.81 0.42 3.27
N LEU A 33 13.61 0.84 3.66
CA LEU A 33 13.43 2.24 4.08
C LEU A 33 13.92 2.33 5.55
N PRO A 34 14.90 3.18 5.88
CA PRO A 34 15.39 3.32 7.24
C PRO A 34 14.27 3.87 8.12
N GLY A 35 13.70 3.01 8.99
CA GLY A 35 12.65 3.40 9.95
C GLY A 35 11.31 2.66 9.85
N GLY A 36 11.17 1.70 8.91
CA GLY A 36 9.89 1.01 8.70
C GLY A 36 8.86 1.88 7.98
N LEU A 37 7.82 1.26 7.42
CA LEU A 37 6.73 1.98 6.75
C LEU A 37 5.92 2.79 7.76
N LYS A 38 5.60 4.04 7.42
CA LYS A 38 4.72 4.90 8.22
C LYS A 38 3.29 4.38 8.19
N ASP A 39 2.47 4.81 9.15
CA ASP A 39 1.08 4.33 9.28
C ASP A 39 0.22 4.68 8.06
N TYR A 40 0.46 5.81 7.39
CA TYR A 40 -0.26 6.18 6.17
C TYR A 40 0.24 5.46 4.91
N GLU A 41 1.39 4.78 4.97
CA GLU A 41 1.95 4.05 3.84
C GLU A 41 1.35 2.64 3.74
N LEU A 42 1.22 2.18 2.50
CA LEU A 42 0.82 0.82 2.13
C LEU A 42 2.07 -0.01 1.85
N ASP A 43 1.98 -1.34 2.00
CA ASP A 43 3.08 -2.21 1.58
C ASP A 43 3.33 -2.04 0.07
N PRO A 44 4.58 -1.75 -0.36
CA PRO A 44 4.90 -1.65 -1.78
C PRO A 44 4.51 -2.90 -2.57
N ARG A 45 4.55 -4.10 -1.97
CA ARG A 45 4.12 -5.36 -2.60
C ARG A 45 2.60 -5.38 -2.83
N SER A 46 1.82 -4.82 -1.91
CA SER A 46 0.36 -4.68 -2.07
C SER A 46 0.02 -3.83 -3.27
N ILE A 47 0.73 -2.71 -3.42
CA ILE A 47 0.59 -1.79 -4.55
C ILE A 47 0.99 -2.49 -5.86
N ALA A 48 2.20 -3.06 -5.91
CA ALA A 48 2.74 -3.69 -7.13
C ALA A 48 1.81 -4.80 -7.67
N LEU A 49 1.32 -5.69 -6.80
CA LEU A 49 0.40 -6.75 -7.20
C LEU A 49 -1.00 -6.21 -7.53
N ALA A 50 -1.48 -5.20 -6.81
CA ALA A 50 -2.78 -4.62 -7.08
C ALA A 50 -2.87 -3.97 -8.46
N LYS A 51 -1.77 -3.36 -8.96
CA LYS A 51 -1.70 -2.70 -10.29
C LYS A 51 -1.65 -3.66 -11.48
N GLN A 52 -1.42 -4.97 -11.28
CA GLN A 52 -1.22 -5.91 -12.38
C GLN A 52 -2.43 -6.01 -13.33
N GLY A 53 -2.15 -5.92 -14.63
CA GLY A 53 -3.17 -6.01 -15.69
C GLY A 53 -4.01 -4.73 -15.86
N ASN A 54 -3.48 -3.56 -15.48
CA ASN A 54 -4.12 -2.24 -15.60
C ASN A 54 -5.60 -2.23 -15.15
N PRO A 55 -5.87 -2.59 -13.89
CA PRO A 55 -7.24 -2.77 -13.42
C PRO A 55 -7.98 -1.45 -13.27
N SER A 56 -9.31 -1.52 -13.30
CA SER A 56 -10.18 -0.42 -12.88
C SER A 56 -9.89 -0.02 -11.42
N TRP A 57 -10.18 1.24 -11.07
CA TRP A 57 -9.97 1.76 -9.72
C TRP A 57 -10.58 0.87 -8.62
N ASN A 58 -11.81 0.39 -8.83
CA ASN A 58 -12.47 -0.46 -7.84
C ASN A 58 -11.75 -1.81 -7.68
N THR A 59 -11.26 -2.39 -8.78
CA THR A 59 -10.48 -3.63 -8.76
C THR A 59 -9.14 -3.41 -8.07
N PHE A 60 -8.42 -2.34 -8.41
CA PHE A 60 -7.18 -1.93 -7.73
C PHE A 60 -7.39 -1.79 -6.23
N ARG A 61 -8.36 -0.96 -5.81
CA ARG A 61 -8.66 -0.68 -4.40
C ARG A 61 -8.97 -1.95 -3.61
N LYS A 62 -9.79 -2.86 -4.17
CA LYS A 62 -10.08 -4.16 -3.54
C LYS A 62 -8.83 -5.01 -3.40
N ARG A 63 -7.97 -5.05 -4.42
CA ARG A 63 -6.72 -5.82 -4.41
C ARG A 63 -5.73 -5.27 -3.39
N VAL A 64 -5.58 -3.95 -3.27
CA VAL A 64 -4.73 -3.32 -2.26
C VAL A 64 -5.05 -3.87 -0.88
N TRP A 65 -6.33 -3.84 -0.47
CA TRP A 65 -6.71 -4.34 0.85
C TRP A 65 -6.50 -5.85 1.02
N LYS A 66 -6.76 -6.66 -0.02
CA LYS A 66 -6.46 -8.10 0.02
C LYS A 66 -4.98 -8.37 0.23
N TYR A 67 -4.12 -7.61 -0.42
CA TYR A 67 -2.67 -7.79 -0.28
C TYR A 67 -2.13 -7.20 1.02
N GLU A 68 -2.69 -6.10 1.52
CA GLU A 68 -2.36 -5.58 2.86
C GLU A 68 -2.67 -6.63 3.94
N ALA A 69 -3.82 -7.29 3.85
CA ALA A 69 -4.16 -8.40 4.76
C ALA A 69 -3.20 -9.58 4.64
N LYS A 70 -2.65 -9.82 3.46
CA LYS A 70 -1.68 -10.90 3.21
C LYS A 70 -0.29 -10.56 3.73
N PHE A 71 0.15 -9.32 3.56
CA PHE A 71 1.54 -8.92 3.77
C PHE A 71 1.79 -8.21 5.09
N ARG A 72 0.75 -7.59 5.67
CA ARG A 72 0.80 -6.85 6.93
C ARG A 72 -0.39 -7.20 7.85
N PRO A 73 -0.72 -8.48 8.08
CA PRO A 73 -1.89 -8.86 8.88
C PRO A 73 -1.86 -8.24 10.29
N ASP A 74 -0.68 -8.16 10.91
CA ASP A 74 -0.48 -7.66 12.27
C ASP A 74 -0.87 -6.18 12.44
N MET A 75 -0.82 -5.39 11.36
CA MET A 75 -1.23 -3.98 11.38
C MET A 75 -2.75 -3.81 11.48
N TYR A 76 -3.51 -4.81 11.05
CA TYR A 76 -4.96 -4.68 10.84
C TYR A 76 -5.78 -5.56 11.77
N ALA A 77 -5.17 -6.33 12.66
CA ALA A 77 -5.83 -7.10 13.73
C ALA A 77 -7.14 -7.77 13.27
N ASP A 78 -8.28 -7.34 13.83
CA ASP A 78 -9.61 -7.91 13.57
C ASP A 78 -10.13 -7.70 12.14
N ASP A 79 -9.44 -6.87 11.34
CA ASP A 79 -9.88 -6.45 10.01
C ASP A 79 -9.36 -7.34 8.89
N VAL A 80 -8.40 -8.21 9.19
CA VAL A 80 -7.81 -9.11 8.20
C VAL A 80 -8.90 -9.93 7.46
N GLY A 81 -9.92 -10.41 8.18
CA GLY A 81 -11.01 -11.22 7.61
C GLY A 81 -11.95 -10.47 6.65
N ARG A 82 -12.06 -9.14 6.75
CA ARG A 82 -12.81 -8.32 5.78
C ARG A 82 -11.92 -7.82 4.66
N MET A 83 -10.66 -7.54 4.96
CA MET A 83 -9.67 -7.13 3.97
C MET A 83 -9.34 -8.24 2.99
N SER A 84 -9.32 -9.51 3.43
CA SER A 84 -9.21 -10.67 2.54
C SER A 84 -10.35 -10.76 1.50
N ARG A 85 -11.50 -10.13 1.78
CA ARG A 85 -12.64 -9.98 0.85
C ARG A 85 -12.56 -8.70 0.00
N GLY A 86 -11.55 -7.88 0.20
CA GLY A 86 -11.30 -6.62 -0.52
C GLY A 86 -12.03 -5.41 0.07
N LEU A 87 -12.53 -5.51 1.31
CA LEU A 87 -13.06 -4.37 2.05
C LEU A 87 -11.90 -3.61 2.72
N ALA A 88 -12.01 -2.29 2.83
CA ALA A 88 -11.02 -1.51 3.58
C ALA A 88 -11.01 -1.92 5.06
N PRO A 89 -9.92 -1.72 5.83
CA PRO A 89 -9.91 -1.72 7.30
C PRO A 89 -10.72 -0.53 7.86
N LYS A 90 -11.01 -0.52 9.17
CA LYS A 90 -11.76 0.56 9.84
C LYS A 90 -10.76 1.29 10.71
N ASP A 91 -10.96 2.59 10.84
CA ASP A 91 -10.29 3.37 11.86
C ASP A 91 -10.85 3.06 13.25
N SER A 92 -10.27 3.70 14.27
CA SER A 92 -10.68 3.57 15.68
C SER A 92 -12.14 3.96 15.95
N ASN A 93 -12.79 4.67 15.02
CA ASN A 93 -14.20 5.07 15.11
C ASN A 93 -15.13 4.07 14.38
N GLY A 94 -14.59 2.96 13.88
CA GLY A 94 -15.35 1.97 13.14
C GLY A 94 -15.72 2.40 11.71
N ILE A 95 -15.09 3.44 11.17
CA ILE A 95 -15.33 3.98 9.82
C ILE A 95 -14.29 3.41 8.85
N SER A 96 -14.70 3.02 7.64
CA SER A 96 -13.77 2.47 6.65
C SER A 96 -12.70 3.47 6.22
N MET A 97 -11.44 3.03 6.23
CA MET A 97 -10.32 3.79 5.69
C MET A 97 -10.46 4.03 4.18
N GLN A 98 -9.82 5.09 3.69
CA GLN A 98 -9.86 5.55 2.31
C GLN A 98 -8.47 5.51 1.67
N LEU A 99 -8.43 5.29 0.35
CA LEU A 99 -7.21 5.47 -0.45
C LEU A 99 -7.26 6.84 -1.10
N HIS A 100 -6.24 7.66 -0.84
CA HIS A 100 -6.09 9.00 -1.39
C HIS A 100 -5.00 9.00 -2.46
N HIS A 101 -5.23 9.69 -3.59
CA HIS A 101 -4.24 9.77 -4.69
C HIS A 101 -3.25 10.89 -4.41
N VAL A 102 -1.96 10.58 -4.32
CA VAL A 102 -0.92 11.54 -3.93
C VAL A 102 -0.77 12.66 -4.95
N VAL A 103 -0.77 12.34 -6.24
CA VAL A 103 -0.54 13.29 -7.36
C VAL A 103 -1.77 13.46 -8.24
N GLY A 104 -2.95 13.06 -7.74
CA GLY A 104 -4.19 13.08 -8.50
C GLY A 104 -4.36 11.92 -9.48
N LYS A 105 -5.62 11.49 -9.65
CA LYS A 105 -6.02 10.30 -10.43
C LYS A 105 -5.59 10.34 -11.91
N GLY A 106 -5.60 11.52 -12.53
CA GLY A 106 -5.26 11.68 -13.95
C GLY A 106 -3.76 11.58 -14.23
N ASN A 107 -2.92 11.82 -13.22
CA ASN A 107 -1.45 11.77 -13.36
C ASN A 107 -0.90 10.41 -12.94
N ASP A 108 -1.36 9.87 -11.80
CA ASP A 108 -1.07 8.49 -11.38
C ASP A 108 -2.25 7.92 -10.58
N MET A 109 -3.00 7.04 -11.24
CA MET A 109 -4.14 6.31 -10.65
C MET A 109 -3.77 5.49 -9.42
N TYR A 110 -2.52 5.08 -9.29
CA TYR A 110 -2.11 4.02 -8.39
C TYR A 110 -1.05 4.46 -7.38
N ASN A 111 -0.61 5.73 -7.41
CA ASN A 111 0.18 6.34 -6.35
C ASN A 111 -0.77 6.85 -5.26
N VAL A 112 -0.94 6.03 -4.21
CA VAL A 112 -1.94 6.26 -3.18
C VAL A 112 -1.39 6.03 -1.78
N VAL A 113 -1.97 6.73 -0.80
CA VAL A 113 -1.78 6.52 0.64
C VAL A 113 -3.09 6.13 1.29
N LYS A 114 -3.03 5.54 2.49
CA LYS A 114 -4.22 5.25 3.29
C LYS A 114 -4.47 6.37 4.31
N LEU A 115 -5.71 6.85 4.36
CA LEU A 115 -6.16 7.90 5.30
C LEU A 115 -7.48 7.51 5.96
N THR A 116 -7.76 8.05 7.15
CA THR A 116 -9.12 8.05 7.69
C THR A 116 -10.01 9.00 6.89
N ARG A 117 -11.33 8.88 7.04
CA ARG A 117 -12.28 9.79 6.38
C ARG A 117 -12.06 11.25 6.78
N SER A 118 -11.74 11.50 8.06
CA SER A 118 -11.49 12.86 8.57
C SER A 118 -10.20 13.43 8.00
N GLN A 119 -9.12 12.66 7.97
CA GLN A 119 -7.85 13.05 7.34
C GLN A 119 -8.04 13.36 5.86
N HIS A 120 -8.74 12.49 5.11
CA HIS A 120 -8.99 12.73 3.70
C HIS A 120 -9.81 14.01 3.44
N THR A 121 -10.79 14.29 4.30
CA THR A 121 -11.57 15.53 4.24
C THR A 121 -10.70 16.75 4.56
N LEU A 122 -9.85 16.66 5.59
CA LEU A 122 -8.95 17.74 6.00
C LEU A 122 -7.93 18.06 4.91
N PHE A 123 -7.37 17.03 4.27
CA PHE A 123 -6.45 17.21 3.15
C PHE A 123 -7.12 18.00 2.02
N HIS A 124 -8.33 17.62 1.62
CA HIS A 124 -9.06 18.33 0.58
C HIS A 124 -9.52 19.74 0.97
N LYS A 125 -9.78 19.99 2.26
CA LYS A 125 -10.04 21.36 2.74
C LYS A 125 -8.79 22.24 2.70
N THR A 126 -7.62 21.66 2.95
CA THR A 126 -6.34 22.39 3.04
C THR A 126 -5.75 22.65 1.66
N TYR A 127 -5.75 21.64 0.79
CA TYR A 127 -5.09 21.67 -0.51
C TYR A 127 -6.07 21.57 -1.68
N GLY A 128 -7.38 21.72 -1.45
CA GLY A 128 -8.40 21.69 -2.49
C GLY A 128 -8.83 20.28 -2.93
N TYR A 129 -9.85 20.24 -3.80
CA TYR A 129 -10.49 19.01 -4.31
C TYR A 129 -9.98 18.57 -5.69
N HIS A 130 -9.07 19.35 -6.29
CA HIS A 130 -8.49 19.11 -7.60
C HIS A 130 -6.97 19.10 -7.52
N TYR A 131 -6.33 18.36 -8.44
CA TYR A 131 -4.88 18.31 -8.53
C TYR A 131 -4.25 19.71 -8.61
N ASN A 132 -3.20 19.92 -7.84
CA ASN A 132 -2.37 21.12 -7.84
C ASN A 132 -0.96 20.77 -7.34
N SER A 133 -0.04 21.73 -7.36
CA SER A 133 1.36 21.53 -6.93
C SER A 133 1.52 21.05 -5.49
N ASN A 134 0.53 21.31 -4.63
CA ASN A 134 0.54 20.91 -3.22
C ASN A 134 -0.12 19.53 -3.01
N TRP A 135 -0.59 18.86 -4.06
CA TRP A 135 -0.94 17.44 -4.00
C TRP A 135 0.31 16.60 -4.23
N ASN A 136 1.06 16.39 -3.15
CA ASN A 136 2.29 15.60 -3.15
C ASN A 136 2.50 14.93 -1.77
N MET A 137 3.52 14.08 -1.67
CA MET A 137 3.82 13.38 -0.41
C MET A 137 4.24 14.33 0.72
N GLN A 138 4.94 15.43 0.41
CA GLN A 138 5.37 16.39 1.42
C GLN A 138 4.18 17.05 2.10
N SER A 139 3.16 17.47 1.35
CA SER A 139 1.95 18.06 1.92
C SER A 139 1.11 17.11 2.77
N LEU A 140 1.21 15.79 2.53
CA LEU A 140 0.65 14.76 3.42
C LEU A 140 1.47 14.63 4.70
N ILE A 141 2.79 14.65 4.60
CA ILE A 141 3.71 14.62 5.75
C ILE A 141 3.51 15.88 6.61
N ASP A 142 3.44 17.06 6.01
CA ASP A 142 3.28 18.32 6.76
C ASP A 142 1.95 18.37 7.53
N LEU A 143 0.93 17.65 7.06
CA LEU A 143 -0.41 17.66 7.66
C LEU A 143 -0.65 16.52 8.66
N PHE A 144 0.04 15.39 8.52
CA PHE A 144 -0.23 14.16 9.30
C PHE A 144 1.00 13.45 9.86
N GLY A 145 2.21 13.90 9.52
CA GLY A 145 3.49 13.28 9.84
C GLY A 145 4.23 13.89 11.02
#